data_AF-A0A2S2NZ52-F1
#
_entry.id   AF-A0A2S2NZ52-F1
#
_cell.length_a   1.000
_cell.length_b   1.000
_cell.length_c   1.000
_cell.angle_alpha   90.00
_cell.angle_beta   90.00
_cell.angle_gamma   90.00
#
_symmetry.space_group_name_H-M   'P 1'
#
loop_
_entity.id
_entity.type
_entity.pdbx_description
1 polymer ?
#
loop_
_entity_poly.entity_id
_entity_poly.type
_entity_poly.pdbx_seq_one_letter_code
_entity_poly.pdbx_strand_id
1 'polypeptide(L)'
;MKHSYNNVKVDGGVWRLKWEPNKEEYLLSASMFNAAHIIDTSYNVANICQSFGEKINRLYYGADWCHQNDTQFQYDTKSKNKKIISTCSFYDHRLDLFFVNMKI
;
A
#
# COMPACT_ATOMS: atom_id res chain seq x y z
N MET A 1 -21.22 -20.90 9.45
CA MET A 1 -21.20 -19.42 9.38
C MET A 1 -19.81 -18.96 8.99
N LYS A 2 -19.69 -18.05 8.03
CA LYS A 2 -18.41 -17.39 7.72
C LYS A 2 -18.19 -16.27 8.74
N HIS A 3 -17.03 -16.24 9.38
CA HIS A 3 -16.62 -15.16 10.28
C HIS A 3 -15.35 -14.51 9.71
N SER A 4 -15.12 -13.23 10.04
CA SER A 4 -13.86 -12.58 9.68
C SER A 4 -12.72 -13.21 10.48
N TYR A 5 -11.63 -13.59 9.82
CA TYR A 5 -10.44 -14.10 10.51
C TYR A 5 -9.56 -12.97 11.05
N ASN A 6 -9.63 -11.77 10.45
CA ASN A 6 -8.86 -10.59 10.83
C ASN A 6 -9.65 -9.29 10.54
N ASN A 7 -9.24 -8.16 11.08
CA ASN A 7 -9.79 -6.86 10.71
C ASN A 7 -8.74 -5.75 10.91
N VAL A 8 -8.77 -4.75 10.03
CA VAL A 8 -7.89 -3.59 10.08
C VAL A 8 -8.73 -2.33 9.89
N LYS A 9 -8.59 -1.39 10.82
CA LYS A 9 -9.29 -0.10 10.73
C LYS A 9 -8.45 0.88 9.91
N VAL A 10 -8.86 1.08 8.65
CA VAL A 10 -8.20 2.02 7.71
C VAL A 10 -8.82 3.42 7.72
N ASP A 11 -9.72 3.70 8.66
CA ASP A 11 -10.38 5.00 8.88
C ASP A 11 -10.93 5.68 7.61
N GLY A 12 -11.46 4.89 6.67
CA GLY A 12 -12.04 5.33 5.41
C GLY A 12 -12.70 4.18 4.66
N GLY A 13 -13.49 4.48 3.62
CA GLY A 13 -14.09 3.46 2.77
C GLY A 13 -13.06 2.86 1.82
N VAL A 14 -12.86 1.54 1.81
CA VAL A 14 -11.89 0.90 0.89
C VAL A 14 -12.46 0.88 -0.53
N TRP A 15 -11.79 1.59 -1.46
CA TRP A 15 -12.17 1.59 -2.89
C TRP A 15 -11.42 0.52 -3.69
N ARG A 16 -10.12 0.37 -3.42
CA ARG A 16 -9.24 -0.55 -4.15
C ARG A 16 -8.29 -1.26 -3.21
N LEU A 17 -8.06 -2.53 -3.49
CA LEU A 17 -7.04 -3.37 -2.86
C LEU A 17 -6.12 -3.97 -3.94
N LYS A 18 -4.83 -4.07 -3.64
CA LYS A 18 -3.85 -4.76 -4.50
C LYS A 18 -2.81 -5.49 -3.64
N TRP A 19 -2.71 -6.80 -3.80
CA TRP A 19 -1.66 -7.61 -3.19
C TRP A 19 -0.29 -7.25 -3.77
N GLU A 20 0.73 -7.26 -2.93
CA GLU A 20 2.12 -7.17 -3.38
C GLU A 20 2.44 -8.39 -4.26
N PRO A 21 3.03 -8.18 -5.45
CA PRO A 21 3.07 -9.20 -6.50
C PRO A 21 4.06 -10.35 -6.26
N ASN A 22 4.96 -10.27 -5.29
CA ASN A 22 6.05 -11.25 -5.12
C ASN A 22 5.91 -12.14 -3.88
N LYS A 23 5.45 -11.58 -2.75
CA LYS A 23 5.42 -12.27 -1.46
C LYS A 23 4.02 -12.41 -0.87
N GLU A 24 3.00 -11.75 -1.44
CA GLU A 24 1.60 -11.80 -0.99
C GLU A 24 1.39 -11.56 0.54
N GLU A 25 2.40 -11.04 1.23
CA GLU A 25 2.40 -10.71 2.67
C GLU A 25 1.90 -9.29 2.95
N TYR A 26 1.73 -8.50 1.88
CA TYR A 26 1.36 -7.10 1.98
C TYR A 26 0.19 -6.78 1.04
N LEU A 27 -0.74 -6.01 1.58
CA LEU A 27 -1.93 -5.56 0.86
C LEU A 27 -1.92 -4.03 0.83
N LEU A 28 -1.91 -3.44 -0.36
CA LEU A 28 -2.08 -2.01 -0.54
C LEU A 28 -3.56 -1.67 -0.64
N SER A 29 -4.03 -0.72 0.16
CA SER A 29 -5.38 -0.18 0.10
C SER A 29 -5.37 1.26 -0.38
N ALA A 30 -6.38 1.63 -1.17
CA ALA A 30 -6.81 3.00 -1.38
C ALA A 30 -8.07 3.25 -0.54
N SER A 31 -7.94 4.03 0.53
CA SER A 31 -9.04 4.31 1.46
C SER A 31 -9.59 5.73 1.19
N MET A 32 -10.82 5.80 0.70
CA MET A 32 -11.53 7.06 0.46
C MET A 32 -11.56 7.92 1.71
N PHE A 33 -11.41 9.24 1.52
CA PHE A 33 -11.41 10.24 2.59
C PHE A 33 -10.35 10.01 3.68
N ASN A 34 -9.35 9.16 3.40
CA ASN A 34 -8.17 9.00 4.24
C ASN A 34 -6.91 8.92 3.39
N ALA A 35 -6.21 7.79 3.35
CA ALA A 35 -4.90 7.62 2.74
C ALA A 35 -4.80 6.29 2.00
N ALA A 36 -3.69 6.09 1.29
CA ALA A 36 -3.28 4.75 0.88
C ALA A 36 -2.52 4.07 2.02
N HIS A 37 -2.76 2.78 2.28
CA HIS A 37 -2.09 2.05 3.36
C HIS A 37 -1.47 0.76 2.85
N ILE A 38 -0.25 0.46 3.29
CA ILE A 38 0.27 -0.91 3.23
C ILE A 38 -0.13 -1.60 4.52
N ILE A 39 -0.87 -2.70 4.37
CA ILE A 39 -1.29 -3.59 5.42
C ILE A 39 -0.37 -4.81 5.39
N ASP A 40 0.29 -5.09 6.50
CA ASP A 40 1.03 -6.33 6.70
C ASP A 40 0.05 -7.44 7.12
N THR A 41 0.06 -8.54 6.39
CA THR A 41 -0.79 -9.71 6.62
C THR A 41 0.02 -10.95 6.95
N SER A 42 1.35 -10.84 7.12
CA SER A 42 2.24 -11.96 7.45
C SER A 42 2.05 -12.45 8.89
N TYR A 43 1.57 -11.58 9.78
CA TYR A 43 1.31 -11.91 11.19
C TYR A 43 -0.13 -12.36 11.43
N ASN A 44 -0.35 -13.08 12.55
CA ASN A 44 -1.68 -13.50 13.01
C ASN A 44 -2.67 -12.33 13.15
N VAL A 45 -2.18 -11.10 13.32
CA VAL A 45 -2.99 -9.87 13.39
C VAL A 45 -2.52 -8.93 12.29
N ALA A 46 -3.39 -8.65 11.33
CA ALA A 46 -3.07 -7.74 10.25
C ALA A 46 -3.02 -6.30 10.79
N ASN A 47 -2.08 -5.50 10.28
CA ASN A 47 -1.91 -4.12 10.74
C ASN A 47 -1.40 -3.20 9.63
N ILE A 48 -1.74 -1.92 9.74
CA ILE A 48 -1.17 -0.88 8.88
C ILE A 48 0.30 -0.70 9.28
N CYS A 49 1.22 -0.94 8.36
CA CYS A 49 2.66 -0.74 8.59
C CYS A 49 3.16 0.57 7.98
N GLN A 50 2.54 1.06 6.90
CA GLN A 50 2.88 2.32 6.24
C GLN A 50 1.62 3.00 5.70
N SER A 51 1.61 4.34 5.66
CA SER A 51 0.51 5.15 5.11
C SER A 51 1.05 6.25 4.22
N PHE A 52 0.36 6.53 3.12
CA PHE A 52 0.81 7.43 2.06
C PHE A 52 -0.30 8.38 1.62
N GLY A 53 0.11 9.61 1.33
CA GLY A 53 -0.80 10.66 0.89
C GLY A 53 -1.30 11.55 2.02
N GLU A 54 -1.85 12.69 1.63
CA GLU A 54 -2.47 13.67 2.52
C GLU A 54 -3.91 13.26 2.83
N LYS A 55 -4.31 13.35 4.10
CA LYS A 55 -5.63 12.90 4.58
C LYS A 55 -6.76 13.89 4.32
N ILE A 56 -6.44 15.17 4.16
CA ILE A 56 -7.43 16.25 4.09
C ILE A 56 -7.80 16.50 2.63
N ASN A 57 -9.10 16.56 2.34
CA ASN A 57 -9.66 16.91 1.03
C ASN A 57 -9.24 16.01 -0.15
N ARG A 58 -8.82 14.76 0.12
CA ARG A 58 -8.42 13.81 -0.92
C ARG A 58 -9.22 12.52 -0.81
N LEU A 59 -9.55 11.98 -1.98
CA LEU A 59 -10.32 10.75 -2.14
C LEU A 59 -9.47 9.79 -2.98
N TYR A 60 -8.77 8.88 -2.30
CA TYR A 60 -7.93 7.88 -2.95
C TYR A 60 -8.80 6.76 -3.51
N TYR A 61 -8.53 6.38 -4.76
CA TYR A 61 -9.30 5.36 -5.46
C TYR A 61 -8.44 4.36 -6.27
N GLY A 62 -7.19 4.70 -6.56
CA GLY A 62 -6.23 3.79 -7.21
C GLY A 62 -5.22 3.21 -6.22
N ALA A 63 -4.80 1.96 -6.45
CA ALA A 63 -3.72 1.30 -5.72
C ALA A 63 -3.03 0.31 -6.64
N ASP A 64 -1.71 0.44 -6.80
CA ASP A 64 -0.90 -0.54 -7.54
C ASP A 64 0.54 -0.66 -7.04
N TRP A 65 1.15 -1.81 -7.31
CA TRP A 65 2.55 -2.10 -7.06
C TRP A 65 3.32 -2.17 -8.37
N CYS A 66 4.52 -1.61 -8.41
CA CYS A 66 5.44 -1.86 -9.49
C CYS A 66 5.93 -3.32 -9.42
N HIS A 67 5.78 -4.05 -10.52
CA HIS A 67 6.24 -5.44 -10.64
C HIS A 67 7.76 -5.56 -10.83
N GLN A 68 8.45 -4.45 -11.08
CA GLN A 68 9.89 -4.49 -11.34
C GLN A 68 10.65 -4.89 -10.07
N ASN A 69 11.46 -5.94 -10.18
CA ASN A 69 12.36 -6.37 -9.12
C ASN A 69 13.55 -5.41 -9.02
N ASP A 70 14.23 -5.43 -7.88
CA ASP A 70 15.32 -4.54 -7.41
C ASP A 70 16.54 -4.37 -8.35
N THR A 71 16.50 -4.90 -9.57
CA THR A 71 17.62 -4.90 -10.53
C THR A 71 18.07 -3.50 -10.93
N GLN A 72 17.22 -2.47 -10.85
CA GLN A 72 17.63 -1.09 -11.12
C GLN A 72 18.28 -0.35 -9.93
N PHE A 73 18.09 -0.81 -8.70
CA PHE A 73 18.71 -0.21 -7.51
C PHE A 73 19.94 -0.99 -7.02
N GLN A 74 20.43 -1.96 -7.80
CA GLN A 74 21.49 -2.91 -7.45
C GLN A 74 22.81 -2.30 -6.93
N TYR A 75 23.09 -1.03 -7.22
CA TYR A 75 24.30 -0.34 -6.76
C TYR A 75 24.19 0.29 -5.35
N ASP A 76 22.99 0.29 -4.75
CA ASP A 76 22.80 0.75 -3.37
C ASP A 76 22.56 -0.47 -2.46
N THR A 77 23.54 -0.84 -1.65
CA THR A 77 23.42 -1.98 -0.74
C THR A 77 22.36 -1.77 0.35
N LYS A 78 21.87 -0.53 0.54
CA LYS A 78 20.74 -0.21 1.43
C LYS A 78 19.36 -0.43 0.78
N SER A 79 19.29 -0.68 -0.52
CA SER A 79 18.03 -0.70 -1.28
C SER A 79 17.47 -2.10 -1.56
N LYS A 80 18.01 -3.18 -0.98
CA LYS A 80 17.65 -4.58 -1.28
C LYS A 80 16.17 -4.99 -1.06
N ASN A 81 15.29 -4.08 -0.66
CA ASN A 81 13.84 -4.31 -0.53
C ASN A 81 13.02 -3.07 -0.88
N LYS A 82 13.54 -2.24 -1.80
CA LYS A 82 12.88 -1.00 -2.17
C LYS A 82 11.85 -1.30 -3.27
N LYS A 83 10.59 -1.00 -2.99
CA LYS A 83 9.49 -1.15 -3.95
C LYS A 83 8.95 0.21 -4.34
N ILE A 84 8.28 0.25 -5.49
CA ILE A 84 7.49 1.42 -5.91
C ILE A 84 6.02 1.04 -5.81
N ILE A 85 5.24 1.88 -5.16
CA ILE A 85 3.78 1.83 -5.21
C ILE A 85 3.23 3.08 -5.87
N SER A 86 1.99 3.00 -6.31
CA SER A 86 1.25 4.16 -6.78
C SER A 86 -0.18 4.20 -6.23
N THR A 87 -0.68 5.41 -6.03
CA THR A 87 -2.08 5.69 -5.72
C THR A 87 -2.50 6.97 -6.42
N CYS A 88 -3.79 7.10 -6.72
CA CYS A 88 -4.33 8.32 -7.31
C CYS A 88 -5.54 8.82 -6.54
N SER A 89 -5.73 10.14 -6.60
CA SER A 89 -6.80 10.86 -5.93
C SER A 89 -7.76 11.51 -6.93
N PHE A 90 -9.05 11.47 -6.59
CA PHE A 90 -10.12 11.78 -7.53
C PHE A 90 -10.25 13.28 -7.81
N TYR A 91 -10.26 14.12 -6.77
CA TYR A 91 -10.58 15.54 -6.87
C TYR A 91 -9.47 16.41 -7.48
N ASP A 92 -8.22 16.08 -7.20
CA ASP A 92 -7.04 16.82 -7.66
C ASP A 92 -6.37 16.15 -8.88
N HIS A 93 -6.95 15.05 -9.37
CA HIS A 93 -6.49 14.29 -10.53
C HIS A 93 -5.01 13.88 -10.46
N ARG A 94 -4.49 13.68 -9.23
CA ARG A 94 -3.07 13.44 -8.98
C ARG A 94 -2.78 11.94 -8.94
N LEU A 95 -1.70 11.53 -9.60
CA LEU A 95 -1.05 10.23 -9.43
C LEU A 95 0.21 10.44 -8.58
N ASP A 96 0.28 9.73 -7.47
CA ASP A 96 1.44 9.72 -6.59
C ASP A 96 2.19 8.40 -6.70
N LEU A 97 3.52 8.48 -6.82
CA LEU A 97 4.43 7.33 -6.75
C LEU A 97 5.27 7.44 -5.48
N PHE A 98 5.39 6.34 -4.74
CA PHE A 98 6.16 6.28 -3.51
C PHE A 98 7.21 5.19 -3.59
N PHE A 99 8.41 5.51 -3.13
CA PHE A 99 9.39 4.51 -2.76
C PHE A 99 9.08 4.00 -1.35
N VAL A 100 8.95 2.69 -1.21
CA VAL A 100 8.65 2.04 0.07
C VAL A 100 9.74 1.05 0.40
N ASN A 101 10.21 1.09 1.64
CA ASN A 101 11.14 0.10 2.15
C ASN A 101 10.34 -0.98 2.85
N MET A 102 10.37 -2.20 2.33
CA MET A 102 9.71 -3.33 2.98
C MET A 102 10.62 -3.84 4.11
N LYS A 103 10.05 -4.11 5.29
CA LYS A 103 10.79 -4.78 6.36
C LYS A 103 11.03 -6.24 5.93
N ILE A 104 12.22 -6.75 6.22
CA ILE A 104 12.49 -8.19 6.19
C ILE A 104 12.02 -8.77 7.52
#